data_AF-A0A2N2GBT8-F1
#
_entry.id   AF-A0A2N2GBT8-F1
#
_cell.length_a   1.000
_cell.length_b   1.000
_cell.length_c   1.000
_cell.angle_alpha   90.00
_cell.angle_beta   90.00
_cell.angle_gamma   90.00
#
_symmetry.space_group_name_H-M   'P 1'
#
loop_
_entity.id
_entity.type
_entity.pdbx_description
1 polymer ?
#
loop_
_entity_poly.entity_id
_entity_poly.type
_entity_poly.pdbx_seq_one_letter_code
_entity_poly.pdbx_strand_id
1 'polypeptide(L)'
;MALLQWAIFNFLIGNADAHAKNLAMIFTDRGPRLAPFYDLICTQVYPDLAEKSAMRIGGENRPSWIRQKHWEKLGEAVAIKSSLVLKTLKEMSGDIIPAAQVLMDDFKKAHGSFGIIEKIMAVIEKRAGAV
;
A
#
# COMPACT_ATOMS: atom_id res chain seq x y z
N MET A 1 6.71 -12.75 -3.95
CA MET A 1 6.98 -11.41 -3.39
C MET A 1 6.03 -10.33 -3.90
N ALA A 2 5.61 -10.32 -5.18
CA ALA A 2 4.76 -9.27 -5.74
C ALA A 2 3.48 -8.95 -4.92
N LEU A 3 2.73 -9.97 -4.48
CA LEU A 3 1.51 -9.76 -3.67
C LEU A 3 1.80 -9.17 -2.28
N LEU A 4 2.95 -9.50 -1.68
CA LEU A 4 3.37 -8.90 -0.41
C LEU A 4 3.68 -7.41 -0.61
N GLN A 5 4.43 -7.08 -1.65
CA GLN A 5 4.72 -5.68 -2.01
C GLN A 5 3.44 -4.91 -2.31
N TRP A 6 2.48 -5.51 -3.02
CA TRP A 6 1.17 -4.90 -3.27
C TRP A 6 0.39 -4.63 -1.98
N ALA A 7 0.37 -5.58 -1.04
CA ALA A 7 -0.29 -5.38 0.25
C ALA A 7 0.37 -4.25 1.06
N ILE A 8 1.71 -4.21 1.10
CA ILE A 8 2.48 -3.15 1.75
C ILE A 8 2.21 -1.80 1.08
N PHE A 9 2.25 -1.75 -0.24
CA PHE A 9 2.03 -0.52 -1.00
C PHE A 9 0.64 0.07 -0.72
N ASN A 10 -0.43 -0.74 -0.79
CA ASN A 10 -1.78 -0.28 -0.49
C ASN A 10 -1.92 0.24 0.95
N PHE A 11 -1.24 -0.38 1.92
CA PHE A 11 -1.19 0.15 3.28
C PHE A 11 -0.50 1.51 3.34
N LEU A 12 0.65 1.66 2.68
CA LEU A 12 1.44 2.90 2.70
C LEU A 12 0.73 4.06 1.99
N ILE A 13 0.09 3.82 0.84
CA ILE A 13 -0.68 4.86 0.14
C ILE A 13 -2.06 5.11 0.74
N GLY A 14 -2.46 4.38 1.79
CA GLY A 14 -3.79 4.53 2.40
C GLY A 14 -4.94 4.09 1.49
N ASN A 15 -4.73 3.05 0.69
CA ASN A 15 -5.81 2.41 -0.08
C ASN A 15 -6.60 1.44 0.80
N ALA A 16 -7.76 1.88 1.27
CA ALA A 16 -8.68 1.04 2.03
C ALA A 16 -9.55 0.13 1.14
N ASP A 17 -9.64 0.38 -0.17
CA ASP A 17 -10.52 -0.33 -1.10
C ASP A 17 -9.81 -1.47 -1.87
N ALA A 18 -8.61 -1.87 -1.45
CA ALA A 18 -7.80 -2.92 -2.08
C ALA A 18 -8.41 -4.33 -1.89
N HIS A 19 -9.46 -4.65 -2.65
CA HIS A 19 -10.20 -5.92 -2.61
C HIS A 19 -9.62 -6.99 -3.55
N ALA A 20 -10.06 -8.24 -3.40
CA ALA A 20 -9.57 -9.35 -4.24
C ALA A 20 -9.92 -9.18 -5.72
N LYS A 21 -11.01 -8.47 -6.03
CA LYS A 21 -11.41 -8.12 -7.41
C LYS A 21 -10.41 -7.18 -8.11
N ASN A 22 -9.54 -6.51 -7.35
CA ASN A 22 -8.51 -5.60 -7.86
C ASN A 22 -7.22 -6.36 -8.25
N LEU A 23 -7.23 -7.69 -8.17
CA LEU A 23 -6.17 -8.57 -8.66
C LEU A 23 -6.70 -9.35 -9.85
N ALA A 24 -5.92 -9.40 -10.92
CA ALA A 24 -6.27 -10.16 -12.12
C ALA A 24 -5.14 -11.13 -12.51
N MET A 25 -5.51 -12.19 -13.20
CA MET A 25 -4.59 -13.17 -13.76
C MET A 25 -4.69 -13.14 -15.29
N ILE A 26 -3.55 -13.06 -15.97
CA ILE A 26 -3.43 -13.20 -17.41
C ILE A 26 -3.11 -14.66 -17.72
N PHE A 27 -3.98 -15.31 -18.48
CA PHE A 27 -3.75 -16.67 -18.96
C PHE A 27 -2.91 -16.62 -20.23
N THR A 28 -1.83 -17.38 -20.25
CA THR A 28 -0.88 -17.44 -21.37
C THR A 28 -0.54 -18.88 -21.70
N ASP A 29 0.09 -19.13 -22.84
CA ASP A 29 0.55 -20.48 -23.22
C ASP A 29 1.53 -21.10 -22.22
N ARG A 30 2.18 -20.26 -21.38
CA ARG A 30 3.07 -20.67 -20.29
C ARG A 30 2.36 -20.83 -18.93
N GLY A 31 1.05 -20.70 -18.90
CA GLY A 31 0.20 -20.75 -17.71
C GLY A 31 -0.26 -19.36 -17.20
N PRO A 32 -1.04 -19.34 -16.10
CA PRO A 32 -1.54 -18.12 -15.49
C PRO A 32 -0.40 -17.28 -14.90
N ARG A 33 -0.46 -15.96 -15.10
CA ARG A 33 0.48 -15.00 -14.52
C ARG A 33 -0.26 -13.84 -13.90
N LEU A 34 0.26 -13.28 -12.82
CA LEU A 34 -0.33 -12.09 -12.20
C LEU A 34 -0.29 -10.91 -13.20
N ALA A 35 -1.43 -10.25 -13.38
CA ALA A 35 -1.49 -9.02 -14.18
C ALA A 35 -0.75 -7.88 -13.47
N PRO A 36 -0.32 -6.82 -14.20
CA PRO A 36 0.09 -5.57 -13.56
C PRO A 36 -0.98 -5.06 -12.60
N PHE A 37 -0.55 -4.49 -11.47
CA PHE A 37 -1.48 -3.94 -10.48
C PHE A 37 -2.21 -2.72 -11.03
N TYR A 38 -3.48 -2.60 -10.68
CA TYR A 38 -4.36 -1.49 -11.07
C TYR A 38 -5.22 -1.09 -9.87
N ASP A 39 -5.96 0.01 -10.03
CA ASP A 39 -6.83 0.56 -8.98
C ASP A 39 -6.08 0.86 -7.66
N LEU A 40 -4.93 1.53 -7.82
CA LEU A 40 -4.05 1.97 -6.75
C LEU A 40 -4.36 3.43 -6.43
N ILE A 41 -5.21 3.66 -5.44
CA ILE A 41 -5.72 4.99 -5.10
C ILE A 41 -5.66 5.24 -3.58
N CYS A 42 -5.37 6.48 -3.18
CA CYS A 42 -5.43 6.86 -1.77
C CYS A 42 -6.88 7.15 -1.40
N THR A 43 -7.62 6.16 -0.89
CA THR A 43 -9.02 6.39 -0.48
C THR A 43 -9.13 7.15 0.83
N GLN A 44 -8.09 7.11 1.67
CA GLN A 44 -8.09 7.77 2.98
C GLN A 44 -8.05 9.30 2.96
N VAL A 45 -7.85 9.94 1.79
CA VAL A 45 -8.03 11.40 1.67
C VAL A 45 -9.49 11.84 1.65
N TYR A 46 -10.43 10.89 1.48
CA TYR A 46 -11.87 11.15 1.46
C TYR A 46 -12.49 10.73 2.79
N PRO A 47 -12.93 11.68 3.64
CA PRO A 47 -13.40 11.38 5.00
C PRO A 47 -14.70 10.56 5.04
N ASP A 48 -15.51 10.62 3.98
CA ASP A 48 -16.78 9.91 3.90
C ASP A 48 -16.63 8.45 3.40
N LEU A 49 -15.40 8.03 3.06
CA LEU A 49 -15.13 6.67 2.62
C LEU A 49 -14.71 5.75 3.79
N ALA A 50 -14.71 4.45 3.52
CA ALA A 50 -14.35 3.44 4.51
C ALA A 50 -12.93 3.64 5.06
N GLU A 51 -12.81 3.77 6.39
CA GLU A 51 -11.51 3.86 7.05
C GLU A 51 -10.78 2.53 7.18
N LYS A 52 -11.55 1.43 7.27
CA LYS A 52 -11.02 0.07 7.44
C LYS A 52 -10.59 -0.50 6.09
N SER A 53 -9.40 -1.10 6.05
CA SER A 53 -8.91 -1.80 4.86
C SER A 53 -9.79 -3.00 4.51
N ALA A 54 -10.01 -3.19 3.21
CA ALA A 54 -10.70 -4.32 2.60
C ALA A 54 -10.13 -5.67 3.05
N MET A 55 -8.81 -5.79 3.07
CA MET A 55 -8.10 -6.99 3.52
C MET A 55 -7.41 -6.76 4.88
N ARG A 56 -7.40 -7.79 5.71
CA ARG A 56 -6.73 -7.79 7.02
C ARG A 56 -5.23 -8.05 6.89
N ILE A 57 -4.44 -7.37 7.71
CA ILE A 57 -3.02 -7.66 7.93
C ILE A 57 -2.90 -8.24 9.34
N GLY A 58 -2.50 -9.52 9.45
CA GLY A 58 -2.36 -10.20 10.75
C GLY A 58 -3.61 -10.20 11.63
N GLY A 59 -4.80 -10.17 11.03
CA GLY A 59 -6.08 -10.11 11.72
C GLY A 59 -6.63 -8.71 11.99
N GLU A 60 -5.88 -7.64 11.75
CA GLU A 60 -6.31 -6.25 11.93
C GLU A 60 -6.63 -5.58 10.58
N ASN A 61 -7.68 -4.75 10.53
CA ASN A 61 -8.06 -3.99 9.34
C ASN A 61 -8.24 -2.50 9.58
N ARG A 62 -8.03 -2.00 10.79
CA ARG A 62 -7.92 -0.57 11.10
C ARG A 62 -6.48 -0.14 10.88
N PRO A 63 -6.15 0.63 9.84
CA PRO A 63 -4.75 0.89 9.51
C PRO A 63 -3.97 1.61 10.60
N SER A 64 -4.64 2.43 11.43
CA SER A 64 -4.04 3.09 12.60
C SER A 64 -3.65 2.14 13.74
N TRP A 65 -4.15 0.90 13.73
CA TRP A 65 -3.90 -0.12 14.76
C TRP A 65 -2.92 -1.21 14.29
N ILE A 66 -2.58 -1.22 13.01
CA ILE A 66 -1.56 -2.11 12.45
C ILE A 66 -0.21 -1.75 13.05
N ARG A 67 0.56 -2.77 13.42
CA ARG A 67 1.83 -2.72 14.16
C ARG A 67 2.68 -3.90 13.68
N GLN A 68 3.96 -3.91 14.02
CA GLN A 68 4.90 -4.98 13.66
C GLN A 68 4.34 -6.40 13.86
N LYS A 69 3.74 -6.69 15.02
CA LYS A 69 3.11 -7.99 15.34
C LYS A 69 2.07 -8.47 14.31
N HIS A 70 1.39 -7.55 13.64
CA HIS A 70 0.39 -7.88 12.62
C HIS A 70 1.06 -8.27 11.30
N TRP A 71 2.19 -7.65 10.96
CA TRP A 71 2.99 -8.03 9.80
C TRP A 71 3.68 -9.38 10.00
N GLU A 72 4.15 -9.66 11.21
CA GLU A 72 4.69 -10.99 11.58
C GLU A 72 3.62 -12.07 11.44
N LYS A 73 2.42 -11.85 11.99
CA LYS A 73 1.26 -12.74 11.82
C LYS A 73 0.84 -12.93 10.37
N LEU A 74 0.92 -11.88 9.54
CA LEU A 74 0.68 -12.00 8.11
C LEU A 74 1.70 -12.98 7.49
N GLY A 75 2.98 -12.79 7.79
CA GLY A 75 4.07 -13.67 7.33
C GLY A 75 3.84 -15.13 7.70
N GLU A 76 3.50 -15.40 8.97
CA GLU A 76 3.14 -16.74 9.45
C GLU A 76 1.97 -17.34 8.64
N ALA A 77 0.90 -16.57 8.44
CA ALA A 77 -0.30 -17.04 7.73
C ALA A 77 -0.05 -17.36 6.24
N VAL A 78 0.94 -16.73 5.61
CA VAL A 78 1.28 -16.96 4.19
C VAL A 78 2.62 -17.69 4.00
N ALA A 79 3.16 -18.29 5.06
CA ALA A 79 4.43 -19.02 5.07
C ALA A 79 5.65 -18.21 4.54
N ILE A 80 5.67 -16.90 4.79
CA ILE A 80 6.81 -16.02 4.52
C ILE A 80 7.51 -15.71 5.84
N LYS A 81 8.84 -15.87 5.89
CA LYS A 81 9.64 -15.52 7.07
C LYS A 81 9.36 -14.08 7.49
N SER A 82 9.03 -13.87 8.76
CA SER A 82 8.71 -12.54 9.31
C SER A 82 9.82 -11.51 9.08
N SER A 83 11.09 -11.94 9.14
CA SER A 83 12.23 -11.07 8.84
C SER A 83 12.21 -10.52 7.41
N LEU A 84 11.75 -11.30 6.43
CA LEU A 84 11.60 -10.85 5.05
C LEU A 84 10.43 -9.87 4.91
N VAL A 85 9.30 -10.15 5.57
CA VAL A 85 8.14 -9.24 5.58
C VAL A 85 8.53 -7.87 6.14
N LEU A 86 9.16 -7.85 7.32
CA LEU A 86 9.57 -6.62 8.00
C LEU A 86 10.65 -5.88 7.22
N LYS A 87 11.60 -6.61 6.61
CA LYS A 87 12.61 -6.01 5.74
C LYS A 87 11.95 -5.30 4.54
N THR A 88 11.10 -6.00 3.79
CA THR A 88 10.40 -5.42 2.63
C THR A 88 9.53 -4.23 3.02
N LEU A 89 8.84 -4.33 4.16
CA LEU A 89 8.02 -3.25 4.70
C LEU A 89 8.86 -2.00 5.01
N LYS A 90 10.00 -2.16 5.67
CA LYS A 90 10.91 -1.05 6.02
C LYS A 90 11.54 -0.42 4.79
N GLU A 91 12.00 -1.24 3.84
CA GLU A 91 12.56 -0.77 2.56
C GLU A 91 11.52 0.07 1.80
N MET A 92 10.32 -0.47 1.58
CA MET A 92 9.26 0.25 0.86
C MET A 92 8.79 1.52 1.59
N SER A 93 8.76 1.50 2.93
CA SER A 93 8.43 2.69 3.73
C SER A 93 9.48 3.81 3.55
N GLY A 94 10.76 3.45 3.49
CA GLY A 94 11.84 4.40 3.22
C GLY A 94 11.83 4.95 1.81
N ASP A 95 11.53 4.11 0.82
CA ASP A 95 11.58 4.46 -0.60
C ASP A 95 10.36 5.27 -1.07
N ILE A 96 9.18 5.05 -0.47
CA ILE A 96 7.94 5.65 -0.96
C ILE A 96 7.88 7.17 -0.78
N ILE A 97 8.42 7.70 0.32
CA ILE A 97 8.40 9.14 0.62
C ILE A 97 9.17 9.94 -0.45
N PRO A 98 10.47 9.67 -0.72
CA PRO A 98 11.20 10.42 -1.73
C PRO A 98 10.61 10.22 -3.14
N ALA A 99 10.13 9.02 -3.47
CA ALA A 99 9.48 8.78 -4.75
C ALA A 99 8.18 9.60 -4.92
N ALA A 100 7.34 9.66 -3.88
CA ALA A 100 6.11 10.44 -3.90
C ALA A 100 6.40 11.95 -3.93
N GLN A 101 7.44 12.42 -3.25
CA GLN A 101 7.87 13.81 -3.27
C GLN A 101 8.29 14.26 -4.67
N VAL A 102 9.14 13.47 -5.34
CA VAL A 102 9.56 13.74 -6.74
C VAL A 102 8.32 13.82 -7.65
N LEU A 103 7.39 12.87 -7.52
CA LEU A 103 6.17 12.86 -8.31
C LEU A 103 5.27 14.08 -8.05
N MET A 104 5.15 14.51 -6.79
CA MET A 104 4.42 15.73 -6.43
C MET A 104 5.05 16.96 -7.06
N ASP A 105 6.38 17.08 -7.01
CA ASP A 105 7.11 18.23 -7.57
C ASP A 105 6.99 18.29 -9.09
N ASP A 106 7.13 17.16 -9.77
CA ASP A 106 6.93 17.04 -11.22
C ASP A 106 5.49 17.39 -11.62
N PHE A 107 4.50 16.87 -10.89
CA PHE A 107 3.10 17.19 -11.13
C PHE A 107 2.83 18.68 -10.93
N LYS A 108 3.34 19.25 -9.84
CA LYS A 108 3.19 20.68 -9.52
C LYS A 108 3.80 21.56 -10.59
N LYS A 109 4.96 21.18 -11.14
CA LYS A 109 5.60 21.91 -12.24
C LYS A 109 4.76 21.86 -13.53
N ALA A 110 4.14 20.73 -13.83
CA ALA A 110 3.35 20.54 -15.06
C ALA A 110 1.93 21.12 -14.97
N HIS A 111 1.30 21.07 -13.79
CA HIS A 111 -0.14 21.29 -13.63
C HIS A 111 -0.51 22.28 -12.51
N GLY A 112 0.45 22.73 -11.71
CA GLY A 112 0.21 23.57 -10.53
C GLY A 112 -0.08 22.77 -9.26
N SER A 113 -0.25 23.48 -8.14
CA SER A 113 -0.54 22.86 -6.83
C SER A 113 -2.01 22.50 -6.68
N PHE A 114 -2.28 21.33 -6.09
CA PHE A 114 -3.61 20.90 -5.70
C PHE A 114 -3.58 20.35 -4.27
N GLY A 115 -4.45 20.88 -3.40
CA GLY A 115 -4.48 20.47 -1.99
C GLY A 115 -4.79 18.99 -1.76
N ILE A 116 -5.39 18.29 -2.75
CA ILE A 116 -5.58 16.85 -2.66
C ILE A 116 -4.26 16.07 -2.68
N ILE A 117 -3.26 16.54 -3.44
CA ILE A 117 -1.95 15.88 -3.53
C ILE A 117 -1.19 16.05 -2.22
N GLU A 118 -1.27 17.24 -1.60
CA GLU A 118 -0.71 17.50 -0.27
C GLU A 118 -1.33 16.58 0.79
N LYS A 119 -2.65 16.34 0.72
CA LYS A 119 -3.33 15.37 1.59
C LYS A 119 -2.85 13.93 1.36
N ILE A 120 -2.63 13.53 0.11
CA ILE A 120 -2.08 12.20 -0.23
C ILE A 120 -0.68 12.04 0.38
N MET A 121 0.19 13.05 0.22
CA MET A 121 1.51 13.06 0.82
C MET A 121 1.45 12.90 2.35
N ALA A 122 0.58 13.67 3.02
CA ALA A 122 0.39 13.56 4.46
C ALA A 122 -0.07 12.15 4.91
N VAL A 123 -0.89 11.46 4.11
CA VAL A 123 -1.28 10.06 4.37
C VAL A 123 -0.07 9.14 4.24
N ILE A 124 0.71 9.27 3.17
CA ILE A 124 1.91 8.45 2.92
C ILE A 124 2.92 8.62 4.05
N GLU A 125 3.24 9.86 4.43
CA GLU A 125 4.18 10.17 5.52
C GLU A 125 3.71 9.57 6.85
N LYS A 126 2.41 9.74 7.17
CA LYS A 126 1.82 9.16 8.37
C LYS A 126 1.91 7.63 8.41
N ARG A 127 1.71 6.96 7.27
CA ARG A 127 1.77 5.49 7.18
C ARG A 127 3.20 4.99 7.24
N ALA A 128 4.10 5.61 6.49
CA ALA A 128 5.51 5.27 6.48
C ALA A 128 6.17 5.50 7.85
N GLY A 129 5.83 6.58 8.55
CA GLY A 129 6.32 6.86 9.90
C GLY A 129 5.74 5.98 11.01
N ALA A 130 4.68 5.21 10.73
CA ALA A 130 4.05 4.30 11.69
C ALA A 130 4.59 2.86 11.62
N VAL A 131 5.55 2.62 10.72
CA VAL A 131 6.13 1.32 10.39
C VAL A 131 7.49 1.12 11.07
#